data_AF-A0A915MTQ7-F1
#
_entry.id   AF-A0A915MTQ7-F1
#
_cell.length_a   1.000
_cell.length_b   1.000
_cell.length_c   1.000
_cell.angle_alpha   90.00
_cell.angle_beta   90.00
_cell.angle_gamma   90.00
#
_symmetry.space_group_name_H-M   'P 1'
#
loop_
_entity.id
_entity.type
_entity.pdbx_description
1 polymer ?
#
loop_
_entity_poly.entity_id
_entity_poly.type
_entity_poly.pdbx_seq_one_letter_code
_entity_poly.pdbx_strand_id
1 'polypeptide(L)'
;MNKTTFYASILASSAGAASLGFISGNYCSSNESKNDFWRRWRVFADSAGTAVALPPQVTPLPSGPVEMKQPQKSNMVNEFRKGPSRAAEIMRFGYPGFDNLRTYEDFIVSYDRRNRVAHWVIEHLTKDVIAYNPDVDRSKCIFKPDTSIHPYFQSQNEDYKRSGYDRGHLAAAANHRSTQLTMEQTFFLTNMTPQVGKGFNRDKWNDLEKHVRNIARESLNVYVCSGPLYLPYQEEDGHFY
;
A
#
# COMPACT_ATOMS: atom_id res chain seq x y z
N MET A 1 13.15 -20.88 17.13
CA MET A 1 12.94 -19.41 17.14
C MET A 1 12.69 -19.00 15.69
N ASN A 2 11.42 -18.88 15.31
CA ASN A 2 11.05 -18.69 13.91
C ASN A 2 11.57 -17.35 13.40
N LYS A 3 12.43 -17.41 12.40
CA LYS A 3 12.90 -16.24 11.66
C LYS A 3 11.71 -15.73 10.84
N THR A 4 10.88 -14.88 11.42
CA THR A 4 9.84 -14.17 10.67
C THR A 4 10.55 -13.23 9.71
N THR A 5 10.60 -13.62 8.45
CA THR A 5 11.17 -12.81 7.38
C THR A 5 10.10 -11.87 6.87
N PHE A 6 10.30 -10.56 7.01
CA PHE A 6 9.36 -9.55 6.54
C PHE A 6 9.69 -9.21 5.09
N TYR A 7 8.72 -9.41 4.21
CA TYR A 7 8.82 -9.13 2.79
C TYR A 7 8.03 -7.87 2.46
N ALA A 8 8.28 -7.32 1.28
CA ALA A 8 7.29 -6.51 0.60
C ALA A 8 7.46 -6.65 -0.90
N SER A 9 6.36 -6.85 -1.58
CA SER A 9 6.23 -6.64 -3.02
C SER A 9 6.09 -5.14 -3.31
N ILE A 10 6.55 -4.67 -4.48
CA ILE A 10 6.21 -3.32 -4.97
C ILE A 10 5.67 -3.45 -6.39
N LEU A 11 4.36 -3.30 -6.54
CA LEU A 11 3.69 -3.32 -7.84
C LEU A 11 3.71 -1.93 -8.51
N ALA A 12 4.90 -1.44 -8.87
CA ALA A 12 5.11 -0.11 -9.45
C ALA A 12 4.66 0.01 -10.92
N SER A 13 3.36 0.05 -11.19
CA SER A 13 2.85 0.40 -12.52
C SER A 13 3.07 1.89 -12.80
N SER A 14 4.10 2.24 -13.58
CA SER A 14 4.26 3.60 -14.13
C SER A 14 3.44 3.77 -15.42
N ALA A 15 2.34 4.50 -15.36
CA ALA A 15 1.61 4.89 -16.55
C ALA A 15 2.30 6.08 -17.24
N GLY A 16 3.36 5.82 -18.00
CA GLY A 16 4.00 6.74 -18.94
C GLY A 16 4.34 5.97 -20.22
N ALA A 17 4.00 6.52 -21.38
CA ALA A 17 4.03 5.92 -22.72
C ALA A 17 4.81 4.57 -22.85
N ALA A 18 4.03 3.48 -22.97
CA ALA A 18 4.41 2.17 -23.52
C ALA A 18 5.10 1.10 -22.64
N SER A 19 5.18 1.22 -21.31
CA SER A 19 5.69 0.10 -20.48
C SER A 19 5.08 0.01 -19.08
N LEU A 20 4.39 -1.10 -18.79
CA LEU A 20 4.10 -1.53 -17.42
C LEU A 20 5.35 -2.21 -16.87
N GLY A 21 6.08 -1.52 -16.00
CA GLY A 21 7.17 -2.13 -15.24
C GLY A 21 6.62 -2.81 -13.98
N PHE A 22 6.97 -4.06 -13.74
CA PHE A 22 6.70 -4.76 -12.50
C PHE A 22 8.02 -5.00 -11.78
N ILE A 23 8.15 -4.55 -10.53
CA ILE A 23 9.36 -4.79 -9.73
C ILE A 23 9.01 -5.67 -8.52
N SER A 24 9.17 -6.97 -8.66
CA SER A 24 9.03 -7.90 -7.54
C SER A 24 10.40 -8.33 -7.01
N GLY A 25 10.53 -8.44 -5.70
CA GLY A 25 11.76 -8.85 -5.05
C GLY A 25 11.49 -9.44 -3.67
N ASN A 26 12.40 -10.31 -3.24
CA ASN A 26 12.38 -11.01 -1.97
C ASN A 26 13.66 -10.69 -1.21
N TYR A 27 13.59 -10.24 0.05
CA TYR A 27 14.80 -10.05 0.88
C TYR A 27 14.78 -10.95 2.11
N CYS A 28 15.86 -11.68 2.33
CA CYS A 28 16.04 -12.56 3.48
C CYS A 28 17.46 -12.38 4.04
N SER A 29 17.54 -11.91 5.30
CA SER A 29 18.73 -11.91 6.15
C SER A 29 19.74 -10.75 6.03
N SER A 30 20.26 -10.35 7.21
CA SER A 30 21.19 -9.25 7.49
C SER A 30 22.62 -9.39 6.95
N ASN A 31 22.93 -10.48 6.23
CA ASN A 31 24.29 -10.80 5.77
C ASN A 31 24.48 -10.71 4.24
N GLU A 32 23.50 -10.18 3.49
CA GLU A 32 23.59 -10.09 2.02
C GLU A 32 24.39 -8.86 1.52
N SER A 33 25.24 -9.07 0.51
CA SER A 33 26.02 -8.00 -0.13
C SER A 33 25.10 -7.03 -0.91
N LYS A 34 25.55 -5.79 -1.17
CA LYS A 34 24.77 -4.80 -1.95
C LYS A 34 24.38 -5.30 -3.34
N ASN A 35 25.21 -6.14 -3.96
CA ASN A 35 24.99 -6.63 -5.32
C ASN A 35 23.94 -7.76 -5.39
N ASP A 36 23.85 -8.58 -4.34
CA ASP A 36 22.88 -9.68 -4.27
C ASP A 36 21.46 -9.19 -4.03
N PHE A 37 21.32 -8.13 -3.23
CA PHE A 37 20.06 -7.43 -3.00
C PHE A 37 19.40 -7.06 -4.35
N TRP A 38 20.07 -6.24 -5.16
CA TRP A 38 19.50 -5.76 -6.44
C TRP A 38 19.30 -6.86 -7.48
N ARG A 39 20.06 -7.97 -7.43
CA ARG A 39 19.86 -9.11 -8.34
C ARG A 39 18.52 -9.83 -8.10
N ARG A 40 18.01 -9.81 -6.86
CA ARG A 40 16.73 -10.46 -6.52
C ARG A 40 15.50 -9.59 -6.86
N TRP A 41 15.70 -8.29 -7.09
CA TRP A 41 14.68 -7.39 -7.61
C TRP A 41 14.72 -7.41 -9.13
N ARG A 42 13.83 -8.19 -9.76
CA ARG A 42 13.73 -8.22 -11.22
C ARG A 42 12.73 -7.16 -11.69
N VAL A 43 13.17 -6.29 -12.60
CA VAL A 43 12.27 -5.49 -13.44
C VAL A 43 11.72 -6.41 -14.51
N PHE A 44 10.45 -6.77 -14.41
CA PHE A 44 9.71 -7.37 -15.52
C PHE A 44 9.11 -6.22 -16.33
N ALA A 45 9.53 -6.08 -17.58
CA ALA A 45 8.84 -5.25 -18.56
C ALA A 45 7.94 -6.20 -19.38
N ASP A 46 6.71 -6.41 -18.94
CA ASP A 46 5.74 -7.15 -19.73
C ASP A 46 4.90 -6.16 -20.54
N SER A 47 5.02 -6.26 -21.85
CA SER A 47 4.05 -5.72 -22.81
C SER A 47 2.71 -6.42 -22.58
N ALA A 48 1.84 -5.83 -21.76
CA ALA A 48 0.50 -6.35 -21.51
C ALA A 48 -0.39 -6.16 -22.76
N GLY A 49 -0.29 -7.10 -23.69
CA GLY A 49 -1.34 -7.38 -24.65
C GLY A 49 -2.34 -8.35 -24.03
N THR A 50 -3.50 -7.88 -23.58
CA THR A 50 -4.69 -8.74 -23.48
C THR A 50 -5.94 -7.90 -23.66
N ALA A 51 -6.62 -8.15 -24.78
CA ALA A 51 -7.89 -7.55 -25.14
C ALA A 51 -8.97 -7.92 -24.11
N VAL A 52 -9.67 -6.93 -23.58
CA VAL A 52 -10.91 -7.14 -22.83
C VAL A 52 -12.05 -7.20 -23.85
N ALA A 53 -12.65 -8.39 -24.00
CA ALA A 53 -13.87 -8.58 -24.77
C ALA A 53 -15.05 -7.85 -24.07
N LEU A 54 -15.83 -7.09 -24.84
CA LEU A 54 -17.01 -6.38 -24.38
C LEU A 54 -18.11 -7.36 -23.95
N PRO A 55 -18.84 -7.10 -22.85
CA PRO A 55 -20.03 -7.88 -22.50
C PRO A 55 -21.19 -7.63 -23.48
N PRO A 56 -22.07 -8.61 -23.71
CA PRO A 56 -23.18 -8.51 -24.65
C PRO A 56 -24.25 -7.50 -24.18
N GLN A 57 -24.81 -6.77 -25.15
CA GLN A 57 -25.83 -5.74 -24.92
C GLN A 57 -27.16 -6.35 -24.46
N VAL A 58 -27.76 -5.75 -23.42
CA VAL A 58 -29.10 -6.07 -22.92
C VAL A 58 -30.14 -5.34 -23.78
N THR A 59 -31.20 -6.05 -24.18
CA THR A 59 -32.34 -5.52 -24.94
C THR A 59 -33.23 -4.60 -24.09
N PRO A 60 -33.81 -3.52 -24.65
CA PRO A 60 -34.70 -2.64 -23.91
C PRO A 60 -36.15 -3.17 -23.83
N LEU A 61 -36.78 -3.03 -22.65
CA LEU A 61 -38.22 -3.25 -22.41
C LEU A 61 -39.05 -2.00 -22.82
N PRO A 62 -40.36 -2.17 -23.11
CA PRO A 62 -41.16 -1.19 -23.84
C PRO A 62 -41.62 0.02 -23.00
N SER A 63 -41.71 1.14 -23.69
CA SER A 63 -42.12 2.47 -23.22
C SER A 63 -43.64 2.63 -23.14
N GLY A 64 -44.15 2.92 -21.94
CA GLY A 64 -45.48 3.51 -21.71
C GLY A 64 -45.34 4.96 -21.23
N PRO A 65 -46.23 5.89 -21.61
CA PRO A 65 -46.12 7.29 -21.23
C PRO A 65 -46.57 7.48 -19.77
N VAL A 66 -45.64 7.86 -18.89
CA VAL A 66 -45.96 8.40 -17.56
C VAL A 66 -45.67 9.90 -17.61
N GLU A 67 -46.74 10.70 -17.52
CA GLU A 67 -46.69 12.15 -17.44
C GLU A 67 -46.09 12.57 -16.08
N MET A 68 -44.85 13.06 -16.09
CA MET A 68 -44.17 13.58 -14.90
C MET A 68 -44.35 15.10 -14.82
N LYS A 69 -45.02 15.57 -13.76
CA LYS A 69 -44.98 16.98 -13.33
C LYS A 69 -43.52 17.39 -13.08
N GLN A 70 -43.08 18.49 -13.69
CA GLN A 70 -41.75 19.07 -13.50
C GLN A 70 -41.52 19.44 -12.02
N PRO A 71 -40.50 18.89 -11.34
CA PRO A 71 -40.02 19.44 -10.08
C PRO A 71 -39.16 20.68 -10.35
N GLN A 72 -39.31 21.66 -9.48
CA GLN A 72 -38.59 22.94 -9.49
C GLN A 72 -37.07 22.73 -9.54
N LYS A 73 -36.36 23.58 -10.30
CA LYS A 73 -34.89 23.59 -10.42
C LYS A 73 -34.24 23.87 -9.06
N SER A 74 -33.99 22.84 -8.27
CA SER A 74 -33.08 22.89 -7.14
C SER A 74 -31.64 22.73 -7.64
N ASN A 75 -30.70 23.38 -6.95
CA ASN A 75 -29.26 23.45 -7.22
C ASN A 75 -28.52 22.09 -7.12
N MET A 76 -28.99 21.04 -7.81
CA MET A 76 -28.39 19.70 -7.84
C MET A 76 -27.36 19.49 -8.95
N VAL A 77 -26.96 20.55 -9.67
CA VAL A 77 -26.07 20.42 -10.83
C VAL A 77 -24.57 20.48 -10.45
N ASN A 78 -24.24 20.81 -9.19
CA ASN A 78 -22.85 21.04 -8.77
C ASN A 78 -22.16 19.88 -8.04
N GLU A 79 -22.85 18.77 -7.72
CA GLU A 79 -22.20 17.61 -7.08
C GLU A 79 -21.60 16.60 -8.07
N PHE A 80 -21.99 16.64 -9.34
CA PHE A 80 -21.52 15.69 -10.37
C PHE A 80 -20.11 15.98 -10.95
N ARG A 81 -19.36 16.91 -10.35
CA ARG A 81 -17.99 17.28 -10.76
C ARG A 81 -16.90 16.89 -9.76
N LYS A 82 -17.20 16.07 -8.74
CA LYS A 82 -16.14 15.45 -7.96
C LYS A 82 -15.65 14.23 -8.73
N GLY A 83 -14.34 14.20 -9.04
CA GLY A 83 -13.69 13.05 -9.64
C GLY A 83 -13.82 11.79 -8.76
N PRO A 84 -13.14 10.67 -9.13
CA PRO A 84 -13.13 9.49 -8.29
C PRO A 84 -12.67 9.83 -6.86
N SER A 85 -13.19 9.12 -5.87
CA SER A 85 -12.69 9.27 -4.49
C SER A 85 -11.22 8.88 -4.40
N ARG A 86 -10.48 9.44 -3.43
CA ARG A 86 -9.05 9.12 -3.24
C ARG A 86 -8.82 7.61 -3.08
N ALA A 87 -9.71 6.92 -2.39
CA ALA A 87 -9.68 5.47 -2.26
C ALA A 87 -9.84 4.74 -3.60
N ALA A 88 -10.74 5.22 -4.47
CA ALA A 88 -10.91 4.65 -5.81
C ALA A 88 -9.70 4.91 -6.72
N GLU A 89 -9.01 6.03 -6.55
CA GLU A 89 -7.73 6.28 -7.22
C GLU A 89 -6.65 5.31 -6.77
N ILE A 90 -6.49 5.11 -5.44
CA ILE A 90 -5.49 4.20 -4.88
C ILE A 90 -5.73 2.75 -5.35
N MET A 91 -7.00 2.32 -5.38
CA MET A 91 -7.37 0.95 -5.72
C MET A 91 -7.70 0.77 -7.22
N ARG A 92 -7.13 1.59 -8.10
CA ARG A 92 -7.39 1.56 -9.54
C ARG A 92 -7.22 0.17 -10.17
N PHE A 93 -6.26 -0.62 -9.68
CA PHE A 93 -5.94 -1.95 -10.19
C PHE A 93 -6.59 -3.10 -9.40
N GLY A 94 -7.54 -2.79 -8.52
CA GLY A 94 -8.25 -3.78 -7.71
C GLY A 94 -7.63 -4.05 -6.35
N TYR A 95 -8.29 -4.93 -5.59
CA TYR A 95 -7.91 -5.28 -4.22
C TYR A 95 -7.23 -6.65 -4.19
N PRO A 96 -6.06 -6.79 -3.54
CA PRO A 96 -5.44 -8.11 -3.31
C PRO A 96 -6.29 -9.04 -2.44
N GLY A 97 -7.15 -8.46 -1.59
CA GLY A 97 -8.12 -9.16 -0.75
C GLY A 97 -9.10 -8.18 -0.09
N PHE A 98 -10.04 -8.66 0.73
CA PHE A 98 -11.06 -7.80 1.34
C PHE A 98 -11.15 -7.91 2.87
N ASP A 99 -10.19 -8.61 3.50
CA ASP A 99 -10.21 -8.80 4.95
C ASP A 99 -9.88 -7.51 5.70
N ASN A 100 -10.74 -7.12 6.64
CA ASN A 100 -10.65 -5.95 7.53
C ASN A 100 -10.03 -4.69 6.87
N LEU A 101 -10.62 -4.24 5.77
CA LEU A 101 -10.14 -3.05 5.05
C LEU A 101 -10.29 -1.77 5.88
N ARG A 102 -9.24 -0.95 5.85
CA ARG A 102 -9.19 0.40 6.42
C ARG A 102 -8.68 1.37 5.37
N THR A 103 -9.48 2.40 5.13
CA THR A 103 -9.14 3.49 4.22
C THR A 103 -8.65 4.67 5.05
N TYR A 104 -7.37 4.99 4.90
CA TYR A 104 -6.81 6.25 5.41
C TYR A 104 -6.88 7.31 4.31
N GLU A 105 -6.39 8.50 4.61
CA GLU A 105 -6.50 9.64 3.70
C GLU A 105 -5.71 9.41 2.40
N ASP A 106 -4.55 8.73 2.47
CA ASP A 106 -3.64 8.60 1.32
C ASP A 106 -3.07 7.19 1.08
N PHE A 107 -3.56 6.19 1.82
CA PHE A 107 -3.23 4.78 1.63
C PHE A 107 -4.36 3.87 2.17
N ILE A 108 -4.37 2.61 1.75
CA ILE A 108 -5.36 1.62 2.19
C ILE A 108 -4.65 0.42 2.79
N VAL A 109 -5.17 -0.09 3.90
CA VAL A 109 -4.64 -1.25 4.64
C VAL A 109 -5.67 -2.35 4.70
N SER A 110 -5.26 -3.59 4.48
CA SER A 110 -5.99 -4.79 4.89
C SER A 110 -5.35 -5.35 6.15
N TYR A 111 -6.09 -5.48 7.24
CA TYR A 111 -5.52 -5.80 8.55
C TYR A 111 -5.75 -7.25 8.99
N ASP A 112 -4.67 -7.96 9.29
CA ASP A 112 -4.72 -9.31 9.86
C ASP A 112 -4.92 -9.23 11.37
N ARG A 113 -6.16 -9.43 11.82
CA ARG A 113 -6.51 -9.45 13.24
C ARG A 113 -5.82 -10.57 14.03
N ARG A 114 -5.48 -11.68 13.38
CA ARG A 114 -4.82 -12.82 14.03
C ARG A 114 -3.35 -12.50 14.31
N ASN A 115 -2.64 -11.96 13.33
CA ASN A 115 -1.22 -11.62 13.44
C ASN A 115 -0.96 -10.21 13.98
N ARG A 116 -2.01 -9.38 14.12
CA ARG A 116 -1.94 -7.98 14.58
C ARG A 116 -1.04 -7.09 13.73
N VAL A 117 -0.94 -7.41 12.44
CA VAL A 117 -0.20 -6.66 11.42
C VAL A 117 -1.06 -6.54 10.15
N ALA A 118 -0.67 -5.72 9.19
CA ALA A 118 -1.36 -5.70 7.91
C ALA A 118 -1.11 -7.00 7.12
N HIS A 119 -2.12 -7.47 6.38
CA HIS A 119 -1.93 -8.39 5.26
C HIS A 119 -1.19 -7.69 4.12
N TRP A 120 -1.64 -6.48 3.78
CA TRP A 120 -1.05 -5.64 2.76
C TRP A 120 -1.48 -4.18 2.94
N VAL A 121 -0.71 -3.28 2.33
CA VAL A 121 -0.93 -1.84 2.26
C VAL A 121 -0.72 -1.38 0.82
N ILE A 122 -1.65 -0.59 0.30
CA ILE A 122 -1.56 -0.02 -1.04
C ILE A 122 -1.44 1.51 -0.97
N GLU A 123 -0.46 2.03 -1.72
CA GLU A 123 -0.18 3.45 -1.89
C GLU A 123 -0.27 3.84 -3.37
N HIS A 124 -0.75 5.04 -3.66
CA HIS A 124 -0.67 5.66 -4.99
C HIS A 124 0.18 6.93 -4.91
N LEU A 125 1.39 6.84 -5.43
CA LEU A 125 2.40 7.89 -5.39
C LEU A 125 2.37 8.70 -6.69
N THR A 126 2.27 10.01 -6.53
CA THR A 126 2.50 10.99 -7.58
C THR A 126 3.61 11.93 -7.14
N LYS A 127 4.20 12.66 -8.09
CA LYS A 127 5.24 13.65 -7.81
C LYS A 127 4.81 14.68 -6.76
N ASP A 128 3.54 15.07 -6.78
CA ASP A 128 2.99 16.08 -5.87
C ASP A 128 2.82 15.54 -4.45
N VAL A 129 2.39 14.28 -4.30
CA VAL A 129 2.18 13.64 -2.99
C VAL A 129 3.50 13.41 -2.24
N ILE A 130 4.56 13.03 -2.95
CA ILE A 130 5.89 12.77 -2.37
C ILE A 130 6.78 14.04 -2.28
N ALA A 131 6.30 15.16 -2.79
CA ALA A 131 7.04 16.41 -2.77
C ALA A 131 7.35 16.83 -1.32
N TYR A 132 8.46 17.52 -1.13
CA TYR A 132 8.77 18.08 0.18
C TYR A 132 7.79 19.21 0.49
N ASN A 133 7.05 19.07 1.59
CA ASN A 133 6.19 20.10 2.12
C ASN A 133 6.79 20.62 3.44
N PRO A 134 7.17 21.91 3.54
CA PRO A 134 7.75 22.48 4.76
C PRO A 134 6.77 22.51 5.94
N ASP A 135 5.45 22.47 5.69
CA ASP A 135 4.42 22.49 6.72
C ASP A 135 4.22 21.13 7.40
N VAL A 136 4.82 20.08 6.85
CA VAL A 136 4.68 18.70 7.34
C VAL A 136 5.95 18.27 8.08
N ASP A 137 5.80 17.99 9.37
CA ASP A 137 6.89 17.66 10.26
C ASP A 137 6.72 16.24 10.83
N ARG A 138 7.64 15.36 10.44
CA ARG A 138 7.69 13.97 10.91
C ARG A 138 7.94 13.86 12.41
N SER A 139 8.65 14.81 13.02
CA SER A 139 8.98 14.76 14.44
C SER A 139 7.75 14.90 15.34
N LYS A 140 6.65 15.48 14.82
CA LYS A 140 5.37 15.61 15.51
C LYS A 140 4.54 14.32 15.49
N CYS A 141 4.91 13.35 14.66
CA CYS A 141 4.17 12.10 14.52
C CYS A 141 4.50 11.13 15.65
N ILE A 142 3.47 10.51 16.23
CA ILE A 142 3.58 9.60 17.37
C ILE A 142 2.99 8.26 16.99
N PHE A 143 3.73 7.18 17.24
CA PHE A 143 3.23 5.81 17.10
C PHE A 143 2.08 5.56 18.08
N LYS A 144 0.90 5.22 17.55
CA LYS A 144 -0.31 5.00 18.36
C LYS A 144 -1.16 3.85 17.80
N PRO A 145 -1.87 3.10 18.64
CA PRO A 145 -2.83 2.12 18.17
C PRO A 145 -3.97 2.82 17.41
N ASP A 146 -4.54 2.11 16.44
CA ASP A 146 -5.76 2.54 15.76
C ASP A 146 -6.99 2.12 16.57
N THR A 147 -7.74 3.10 17.05
CA THR A 147 -8.93 2.87 17.88
C THR A 147 -10.11 2.29 17.11
N SER A 148 -10.06 2.27 15.77
CA SER A 148 -11.08 1.63 14.92
C SER A 148 -11.00 0.10 14.92
N ILE A 149 -9.88 -0.47 15.38
CA ILE A 149 -9.68 -1.90 15.55
C ILE A 149 -10.17 -2.30 16.95
N HIS A 150 -10.87 -3.44 17.06
CA HIS A 150 -11.30 -3.93 18.37
C HIS A 150 -10.08 -4.21 19.28
N PRO A 151 -10.10 -3.84 20.58
CA PRO A 151 -8.93 -3.92 21.47
C PRO A 151 -8.20 -5.27 21.50
N TYR A 152 -8.91 -6.39 21.35
CA TYR A 152 -8.31 -7.74 21.32
C TYR A 152 -7.34 -7.98 20.15
N PHE A 153 -7.48 -7.19 19.08
CA PHE A 153 -6.69 -7.33 17.86
C PHE A 153 -5.78 -6.12 17.62
N GLN A 154 -5.77 -5.13 18.52
CA GLN A 154 -4.85 -4.00 18.42
C GLN A 154 -3.44 -4.44 18.82
N SER A 155 -2.46 -4.09 18.00
CA SER A 155 -1.06 -4.02 18.44
C SER A 155 -0.85 -2.77 19.29
N GLN A 156 -0.02 -2.88 20.32
CA GLN A 156 0.31 -1.81 21.25
C GLN A 156 1.80 -1.46 21.19
N ASN A 157 2.18 -0.27 21.66
CA ASN A 157 3.59 0.13 21.69
C ASN A 157 4.42 -0.79 22.59
N GLU A 158 3.79 -1.34 23.62
CA GLU A 158 4.34 -2.30 24.57
C GLU A 158 4.79 -3.59 23.88
N ASP A 159 4.08 -4.04 22.83
CA ASP A 159 4.42 -5.26 22.07
C ASP A 159 5.76 -5.12 21.33
N TYR A 160 6.12 -3.89 20.93
CA TYR A 160 7.39 -3.59 20.24
C TYR A 160 8.50 -3.18 21.21
N LYS A 161 8.14 -2.70 22.41
CA LYS A 161 9.11 -2.19 23.36
C LYS A 161 10.01 -3.32 23.88
N ARG A 162 11.31 -3.20 23.63
CA ARG A 162 12.34 -4.22 24.01
C ARG A 162 12.14 -5.60 23.35
N SER A 163 11.38 -5.69 22.25
CA SER A 163 11.23 -6.95 21.50
C SER A 163 12.45 -7.32 20.67
N GLY A 164 13.35 -6.36 20.43
CA GLY A 164 14.46 -6.49 19.47
C GLY A 164 14.08 -6.07 18.03
N TYR A 165 12.82 -5.70 17.81
CA TYR A 165 12.30 -5.27 16.52
C TYR A 165 11.89 -3.80 16.54
N ASP A 166 12.06 -3.13 15.39
CA ASP A 166 11.48 -1.83 15.14
C ASP A 166 10.01 -1.93 14.77
N ARG A 167 9.28 -0.82 14.96
CA ARG A 167 7.97 -0.57 14.34
C ARG A 167 8.21 -0.17 12.88
N GLY A 168 8.31 -1.16 12.00
CA GLY A 168 8.57 -0.96 10.58
C GLY A 168 7.30 -0.59 9.84
N HIS A 169 7.34 0.54 9.13
CA HIS A 169 6.20 1.00 8.32
C HIS A 169 6.07 0.14 7.06
N LEU A 170 4.83 -0.13 6.63
CA LEU A 170 4.56 -0.68 5.29
C LEU A 170 4.29 0.44 4.28
N ALA A 171 3.39 1.37 4.60
CA ALA A 171 3.30 2.68 3.95
C ALA A 171 4.24 3.67 4.63
N ALA A 172 5.27 4.11 3.92
CA ALA A 172 6.35 4.89 4.50
C ALA A 172 5.91 6.35 4.75
N ALA A 173 6.23 6.90 5.93
CA ALA A 173 5.92 8.30 6.26
C ALA A 173 6.42 9.31 5.21
N ALA A 174 7.54 9.02 4.55
CA ALA A 174 8.12 9.89 3.54
C ALA A 174 7.38 9.88 2.19
N ASN A 175 6.46 8.93 1.98
CA ASN A 175 5.60 8.86 0.80
C ASN A 175 4.37 9.76 0.95
N HIS A 176 3.94 10.05 2.18
CA HIS A 176 2.71 10.78 2.49
C HIS A 176 3.03 12.16 3.08
N ARG A 177 3.50 13.09 2.25
CA ARG A 177 3.98 14.42 2.68
C ARG A 177 3.05 15.57 2.29
N SER A 178 1.88 15.27 1.73
CA SER A 178 0.90 16.26 1.30
C SER A 178 0.37 17.10 2.48
N THR A 179 0.03 16.45 3.60
CA THR A 179 -0.50 17.11 4.79
C THR A 179 0.07 16.47 6.06
N GLN A 180 -0.02 17.17 7.19
CA GLN A 180 0.38 16.59 8.47
C GLN A 180 -0.46 15.35 8.82
N LEU A 181 -1.76 15.37 8.51
CA LEU A 181 -2.67 14.26 8.78
C LEU A 181 -2.28 12.99 8.02
N THR A 182 -1.96 13.11 6.72
CA THR A 182 -1.59 11.95 5.90
C THR A 182 -0.31 11.29 6.42
N MET A 183 0.66 12.09 6.86
CA MET A 183 1.86 11.58 7.53
C MET A 183 1.56 10.94 8.89
N GLU A 184 0.76 11.58 9.73
CA GLU A 184 0.41 11.05 11.06
C GLU A 184 -0.30 9.70 10.99
N GLN A 185 -1.16 9.50 9.99
CA GLN A 185 -1.86 8.23 9.78
C GLN A 185 -0.88 7.08 9.48
N THR A 186 0.28 7.34 8.89
CA THR A 186 1.29 6.28 8.66
C THR A 186 1.86 5.74 9.97
N PHE A 187 1.75 6.48 11.08
CA PHE A 187 2.24 6.07 12.40
C PHE A 187 1.23 5.24 13.21
N PHE A 188 0.06 4.91 12.64
CA PHE A 188 -0.83 3.93 13.25
C PHE A 188 -0.17 2.54 13.28
N LEU A 189 -0.34 1.83 14.39
CA LEU A 189 0.24 0.49 14.56
C LEU A 189 -0.38 -0.58 13.63
N THR A 190 -1.53 -0.28 13.00
CA THR A 190 -2.10 -1.08 11.90
C THR A 190 -1.23 -1.10 10.64
N ASN A 191 -0.42 -0.06 10.44
CA ASN A 191 0.57 0.05 9.36
C ASN A 191 1.96 -0.48 9.77
N MET A 192 2.10 -1.04 10.98
CA MET A 192 3.37 -1.52 11.49
C MET A 192 3.51 -3.03 11.34
N THR A 193 4.72 -3.43 10.99
CA THR A 193 5.21 -4.81 11.10
C THR A 193 6.46 -4.81 11.97
N PRO A 194 6.66 -5.81 12.85
CA PRO A 194 7.96 -5.98 13.51
C PRO A 194 9.03 -6.10 12.43
N GLN A 195 10.08 -5.30 12.45
CA GLN A 195 11.14 -5.40 11.47
C GLN A 195 12.50 -5.39 12.15
N VAL A 196 13.45 -6.17 11.61
CA VAL A 196 14.84 -6.08 12.09
C VAL A 196 15.33 -4.64 11.88
N GLY A 197 15.84 -4.01 12.94
CA GLY A 197 16.19 -2.59 12.90
C GLY A 197 17.40 -2.30 12.01
N LYS A 198 18.60 -2.53 12.55
CA LYS A 198 19.87 -2.35 11.82
C LYS A 198 20.03 -3.48 10.79
N GLY A 199 20.45 -3.12 9.58
CA GLY A 199 20.63 -4.03 8.45
C GLY A 199 19.38 -4.22 7.60
N PHE A 200 18.20 -3.87 8.09
CA PHE A 200 16.94 -4.03 7.34
C PHE A 200 16.09 -2.76 7.37
N ASN A 201 15.21 -2.54 8.35
CA ASN A 201 14.27 -1.40 8.39
C ASN A 201 14.97 -0.05 8.18
N ARG A 202 16.09 0.17 8.90
CA ARG A 202 16.83 1.44 8.87
C ARG A 202 17.74 1.60 7.65
N ASP A 203 18.03 0.49 6.97
CA ASP A 203 19.03 0.39 5.91
C ASP A 203 18.39 -0.11 4.60
N LYS A 204 18.40 -1.42 4.33
CA LYS A 204 17.97 -2.01 3.04
C LYS A 204 16.52 -1.75 2.68
N TRP A 205 15.64 -1.80 3.67
CA TRP A 205 14.22 -1.48 3.49
C TRP A 205 14.05 0.00 3.10
N ASN A 206 14.71 0.90 3.81
CA ASN A 206 14.73 2.33 3.49
C ASN A 206 15.37 2.63 2.12
N ASP A 207 16.39 1.87 1.70
CA ASP A 207 16.98 2.01 0.36
C ASP A 207 15.98 1.63 -0.75
N LEU A 208 15.18 0.58 -0.52
CA LEU A 208 14.08 0.23 -1.41
C LEU A 208 13.00 1.32 -1.45
N GLU A 209 12.57 1.82 -0.30
CA GLU A 209 11.60 2.91 -0.23
C GLU A 209 12.11 4.17 -0.98
N LYS A 210 13.39 4.51 -0.85
CA LYS A 210 14.01 5.61 -1.62
C LYS A 210 13.99 5.33 -3.12
N HIS A 211 14.26 4.10 -3.53
CA HIS A 211 14.23 3.70 -4.94
C HIS A 211 12.83 3.87 -5.54
N VAL A 212 11.79 3.41 -4.83
CA VAL A 212 10.38 3.60 -5.25
C VAL A 212 10.04 5.09 -5.38
N ARG A 213 10.44 5.90 -4.40
CA ARG A 213 10.26 7.36 -4.47
C ARG A 213 11.00 8.00 -5.65
N ASN A 214 12.18 7.49 -6.02
CA ASN A 214 12.89 7.99 -7.20
C ASN A 214 12.10 7.69 -8.48
N ILE A 215 11.58 6.46 -8.64
CA ILE A 215 10.71 6.10 -9.77
C ILE A 215 9.46 7.00 -9.80
N ALA A 216 8.86 7.27 -8.63
CA ALA A 216 7.68 8.13 -8.52
C ALA A 216 7.95 9.61 -8.82
N ARG A 217 9.20 10.08 -8.83
CA ARG A 217 9.54 11.44 -9.31
C ARG A 217 9.66 11.52 -10.82
N GLU A 218 9.95 10.41 -11.48
CA GLU A 218 10.13 10.31 -12.94
C GLU A 218 8.86 9.83 -13.66
N SER A 219 7.95 9.19 -12.93
CA SER A 219 6.68 8.65 -13.44
C SER A 219 5.49 9.53 -13.07
N LEU A 220 4.42 9.49 -13.88
CA LEU A 220 3.18 10.22 -13.59
C LEU A 220 2.44 9.65 -12.38
N ASN A 221 2.32 8.33 -12.33
CA ASN A 221 1.61 7.59 -11.29
C ASN A 221 2.42 6.33 -10.97
N VAL A 222 2.60 6.01 -9.69
CA VAL A 222 3.23 4.78 -9.23
C VAL A 222 2.34 4.16 -8.16
N TYR A 223 2.02 2.88 -8.31
CA TYR A 223 1.23 2.13 -7.34
C TYR A 223 2.18 1.23 -6.55
N VAL A 224 1.93 1.03 -5.27
CA VAL A 224 2.82 0.23 -4.41
C VAL A 224 1.95 -0.65 -3.54
N CYS A 225 2.31 -1.93 -3.38
CA CYS A 225 1.56 -2.89 -2.59
C CYS A 225 2.49 -3.65 -1.65
N SER A 226 2.69 -3.12 -0.44
CA SER A 226 3.63 -3.64 0.56
C SER A 226 2.91 -4.58 1.55
N GLY A 227 3.52 -5.67 1.98
CA GLY A 227 2.91 -6.57 2.98
C GLY A 227 3.84 -7.71 3.41
N PRO A 228 3.70 -8.23 4.64
CA PRO A 228 4.55 -9.29 5.16
C PRO A 228 4.28 -10.64 4.47
N LEU A 229 5.28 -11.52 4.45
CA LEU A 229 5.10 -12.92 4.07
C LEU A 229 5.62 -13.83 5.17
N TYR A 230 5.05 -15.03 5.26
CA TYR A 230 5.46 -16.08 6.18
C TYR A 230 5.85 -17.29 5.34
N LEU A 231 7.11 -17.33 4.90
CA LEU A 231 7.56 -18.37 3.99
C LEU A 231 7.96 -19.65 4.73
N PRO A 232 7.68 -20.82 4.16
CA PRO A 232 8.12 -22.06 4.76
C PRO A 232 9.64 -22.22 4.64
N TYR A 233 10.23 -22.96 5.56
CA TYR A 233 11.62 -23.40 5.45
C TYR A 233 11.73 -24.90 5.65
N GLN A 234 12.67 -25.52 4.95
CA GLN A 234 12.93 -26.95 5.08
C GLN A 234 13.93 -27.20 6.20
N GLU A 235 13.60 -28.12 7.11
CA GLU A 235 14.52 -28.59 8.14
C GLU A 235 15.31 -29.84 7.70
N GLU A 236 16.26 -30.26 8.53
CA GLU A 236 17.12 -31.43 8.29
C GLU A 236 16.32 -32.73 8.19
N ASP A 237 15.12 -32.78 8.78
CA ASP A 237 14.18 -33.89 8.69
C ASP A 237 13.49 -34.02 7.31
N GLY A 238 13.70 -33.04 6.43
CA GLY A 238 13.11 -32.99 5.10
C GLY A 238 11.71 -32.38 5.04
N HIS A 239 11.11 -32.00 6.17
CA HIS A 239 9.78 -31.38 6.24
C HIS A 239 9.85 -29.85 6.14
N PHE A 240 8.76 -29.26 5.66
CA PHE A 240 8.59 -27.81 5.59
C PHE A 240 7.74 -27.32 6.75
N TYR A 241 8.20 -26.26 7.40
CA TYR A 241 7.54 -25.58 8.52
C TYR A 241 7.31 -24.11 8.21
#